data_AF-S5AAH0-F1
#
_entry.id   AF-S5AAH0-F1
#
_cell.length_a   1.000
_cell.length_b   1.000
_cell.length_c   1.000
_cell.angle_alpha   90.00
_cell.angle_beta   90.00
_cell.angle_gamma   90.00
#
_symmetry.space_group_name_H-M   'P 1'
#
loop_
_entity.id
_entity.type
_entity.pdbx_description
1 polymer ?
#
loop_
_entity_poly.entity_id
_entity_poly.type
_entity_poly.pdbx_seq_one_letter_code
_entity_poly.pdbx_strand_id
1 'polypeptide(L)'
;MGLSTQVCQLLKACGKYPLGLAAKTLNLTESQQLTVVLTSLKAAEAEQFCHQPTVNGAPAETGRWARQNIEARGFLIESRLRSLYREITTAPMRLRSIVRQHQFSQAEGTGVRGCSVVETARGSLLHKVELDNRNHVAKYQIIAPTEWNFHPQGSLKTMLEGLYLPWDQVTPVAETLIKLLDPCVSWQLELVHA
;
A
#
# COMPACT_ATOMS: atom_id res chain seq x y z
N MET A 1 -22.13 -13.06 1.09
CA MET A 1 -20.77 -12.60 0.73
C MET A 1 -20.01 -13.53 -0.20
N GLY A 2 -20.47 -14.76 -0.50
CA GLY A 2 -19.75 -15.66 -1.43
C GLY A 2 -18.36 -16.10 -0.95
N LEU A 3 -18.01 -15.83 0.31
CA LEU A 3 -16.78 -16.29 0.94
C LEU A 3 -16.94 -17.75 1.34
N SER A 4 -15.93 -18.57 1.07
CA SER A 4 -15.94 -19.98 1.48
C SER A 4 -15.92 -20.08 3.01
N THR A 5 -16.46 -21.18 3.54
CA THR A 5 -16.45 -21.47 4.98
C THR A 5 -15.03 -21.49 5.55
N GLN A 6 -14.07 -22.00 4.78
CA GLN A 6 -12.65 -22.01 5.15
C GLN A 6 -12.07 -20.60 5.31
N VAL A 7 -12.37 -19.68 4.39
CA VAL A 7 -11.94 -18.28 4.51
C VAL A 7 -12.58 -17.65 5.74
N CYS A 8 -13.88 -17.82 5.95
CA CYS A 8 -14.56 -17.30 7.15
C CYS A 8 -13.96 -17.85 8.47
N GLN A 9 -13.57 -19.12 8.50
CA GLN A 9 -12.92 -19.73 9.68
C GLN A 9 -11.52 -19.20 9.90
N LEU A 10 -10.71 -19.08 8.84
CA LEU A 10 -9.38 -18.48 8.90
C LEU A 10 -9.45 -17.05 9.43
N LEU A 11 -10.37 -16.24 8.93
CA LEU A 11 -10.54 -14.86 9.38
C LEU A 11 -10.98 -14.75 10.84
N LYS A 12 -11.87 -15.66 11.28
CA LYS A 12 -12.23 -15.77 12.70
C LYS A 12 -11.06 -16.24 13.56
N ALA A 13 -10.18 -17.09 13.05
CA ALA A 13 -8.99 -17.53 13.77
C ALA A 13 -7.97 -16.39 13.87
N CYS A 14 -7.64 -15.74 12.74
CA CYS A 14 -6.68 -14.65 12.73
C CYS A 14 -7.16 -13.41 13.51
N GLY A 15 -8.47 -13.14 13.53
CA GLY A 15 -9.06 -12.04 14.29
C GLY A 15 -9.05 -12.23 15.81
N LYS A 16 -8.64 -13.39 16.33
CA LYS A 16 -8.45 -13.62 17.78
C LYS A 16 -7.10 -13.13 18.28
N TYR A 17 -6.15 -12.92 17.38
CA TYR A 17 -4.79 -12.57 17.74
C TYR A 17 -4.62 -11.04 17.81
N PRO A 18 -4.03 -10.50 18.89
CA PRO A 18 -3.84 -9.07 19.06
C PRO A 18 -2.68 -8.60 18.18
N LEU A 19 -2.94 -8.45 16.88
CA LEU A 19 -1.97 -7.89 15.94
C LEU A 19 -1.57 -6.47 16.36
N GLY A 20 -0.31 -6.12 16.13
CA GLY A 20 0.17 -4.76 16.30
C GLY A 20 -0.50 -3.79 15.31
N LEU A 21 -0.25 -2.49 15.51
CA LEU A 21 -0.75 -1.46 14.60
C LEU A 21 0.01 -1.49 13.27
N ALA A 22 -0.71 -1.28 12.16
CA ALA A 22 -0.08 -1.08 10.85
C ALA A 22 0.68 0.26 10.80
N ALA A 23 1.51 0.43 9.77
CA ALA A 23 2.13 1.72 9.48
C ALA A 23 1.06 2.80 9.21
N LYS A 24 1.47 4.07 9.34
CA LYS A 24 0.58 5.20 9.03
C LYS A 24 0.12 5.13 7.58
N THR A 25 -1.13 5.48 7.33
CA THR A 25 -1.68 5.54 5.98
C THR A 25 -1.11 6.74 5.23
N LEU A 26 -0.77 6.54 3.96
CA LEU A 26 -0.29 7.56 3.03
C LEU A 26 -1.29 7.72 1.90
N ASN A 27 -1.60 8.96 1.57
CA ASN A 27 -2.36 9.33 0.39
C ASN A 27 -1.59 10.40 -0.40
N LEU A 28 -0.96 9.98 -1.51
CA LEU A 28 -0.14 10.87 -2.33
C LEU A 28 -0.94 11.87 -3.18
N THR A 29 -2.27 11.80 -3.19
CA THR A 29 -3.11 12.93 -3.66
C THR A 29 -3.09 14.10 -2.68
N GLU A 30 -2.67 13.84 -1.43
CA GLU A 30 -2.26 14.74 -0.36
C GLU A 30 -1.13 15.71 -0.73
N SER A 31 -1.37 16.97 -1.15
CA SER A 31 -0.28 17.89 -1.56
C SER A 31 0.87 18.02 -0.55
N GLN A 32 0.56 18.02 0.75
CA GLN A 32 1.58 18.09 1.81
C GLN A 32 2.42 16.82 1.88
N GLN A 33 1.78 15.65 1.81
CA GLN A 33 2.47 14.35 1.85
C GLN A 33 3.33 14.14 0.60
N LEU A 34 2.81 14.52 -0.57
CA LEU A 34 3.55 14.48 -1.83
C LEU A 34 4.80 15.36 -1.78
N THR A 35 4.72 16.55 -1.19
CA THR A 35 5.87 17.46 -1.07
C THR A 35 7.02 16.85 -0.27
N VAL A 36 6.72 16.12 0.81
CA VAL A 36 7.73 15.42 1.62
C VAL A 36 8.45 14.34 0.80
N VAL A 37 7.69 13.54 0.05
CA VAL A 37 8.24 12.49 -0.81
C VAL A 37 9.10 13.08 -1.94
N LEU A 38 8.62 14.14 -2.60
CA LEU A 38 9.36 14.81 -3.67
C LEU A 38 10.65 15.49 -3.19
N THR A 39 10.67 15.96 -1.94
CA THR A 39 11.89 16.50 -1.33
C THR A 39 12.93 15.40 -1.14
N SER A 40 12.51 14.23 -0.65
CA SER A 40 13.39 13.07 -0.47
C SER A 40 13.96 12.55 -1.81
N LEU A 41 13.18 12.63 -2.89
CA LEU A 41 13.64 12.24 -4.24
C LEU A 41 14.73 13.16 -4.85
N LYS A 42 15.00 14.31 -4.23
CA LYS A 42 16.09 15.22 -4.62
C LYS A 42 17.40 14.97 -3.86
N ALA A 43 17.38 14.16 -2.81
CA ALA A 43 18.57 13.84 -2.02
C ALA A 43 19.56 12.96 -2.80
N ALA A 44 20.78 12.82 -2.28
CA ALA A 44 21.80 11.94 -2.87
C ALA A 44 21.37 10.46 -2.79
N GLU A 45 20.66 10.10 -1.72
CA GLU A 45 20.20 8.74 -1.40
C GLU A 45 18.83 8.41 -2.04
N ALA A 46 18.44 9.15 -3.09
CA ALA A 46 17.11 9.05 -3.65
C ALA A 46 16.82 7.68 -4.31
N GLU A 47 17.85 6.95 -4.73
CA GLU A 47 17.70 5.59 -5.24
C GLU A 47 17.31 4.61 -4.12
N GLN A 48 18.01 4.66 -2.99
CA GLN A 48 17.67 3.86 -1.80
C GLN A 48 16.27 4.24 -1.28
N PHE A 49 15.94 5.53 -1.30
CA PHE A 49 14.62 6.01 -0.92
C PHE A 49 13.50 5.42 -1.80
N CYS A 50 13.73 5.22 -3.10
CA CYS A 50 12.71 4.59 -3.97
C CYS A 50 12.36 3.16 -3.54
N HIS A 51 13.32 2.43 -2.97
CA HIS A 51 13.14 1.05 -2.50
C HIS A 51 12.68 0.95 -1.04
N GLN A 52 13.00 1.95 -0.21
CA GLN A 52 12.60 1.98 1.19
C GLN A 52 12.06 3.37 1.55
N PRO A 53 10.91 3.74 0.98
CA PRO A 53 10.39 5.09 1.12
C PRO A 53 9.83 5.31 2.52
N THR A 54 10.08 6.50 3.04
CA THR A 54 9.55 6.96 4.33
C THR A 54 8.96 8.35 4.19
N VAL A 55 8.05 8.69 5.10
CA VAL A 55 7.50 10.04 5.24
C VAL A 55 7.86 10.54 6.63
N ASN A 56 8.65 11.61 6.67
CA ASN A 56 9.22 12.15 7.92
C ASN A 56 9.96 11.09 8.75
N GLY A 57 10.71 10.20 8.07
CA GLY A 57 11.49 9.14 8.70
C GLY A 57 10.70 7.90 9.15
N ALA A 58 9.38 7.86 8.92
CA ALA A 58 8.55 6.70 9.23
C ALA A 58 8.04 5.99 7.97
N PRO A 59 7.97 4.65 7.94
CA PRO A 59 7.34 3.93 6.86
C PRO A 59 5.83 4.20 6.83
N ALA A 60 5.23 4.05 5.66
CA ALA A 60 3.82 4.32 5.45
C ALA A 60 3.19 3.30 4.50
N GLU A 61 1.88 3.10 4.64
CA GLU A 61 1.11 2.17 3.83
C GLU A 61 0.18 2.92 2.87
N THR A 62 0.10 2.45 1.63
CA THR A 62 -0.80 2.96 0.59
C THR A 62 -1.83 1.90 0.19
N GLY A 63 -2.81 2.27 -0.64
CA GLY A 63 -3.78 1.32 -1.19
C GLY A 63 -5.16 1.38 -0.58
N ARG A 64 -5.96 0.34 -0.86
CA ARG A 64 -7.41 0.27 -0.60
C ARG A 64 -7.78 0.67 0.82
N TRP A 65 -7.02 0.17 1.79
CA TRP A 65 -7.24 0.46 3.19
C TRP A 65 -6.88 1.91 3.52
N ALA A 66 -5.68 2.37 3.12
CA ALA A 66 -5.19 3.71 3.37
C ALA A 66 -6.09 4.82 2.80
N ARG A 67 -6.52 4.71 1.54
CA ARG A 67 -7.36 5.72 0.88
C ARG A 67 -8.80 5.79 1.39
N GLN A 68 -9.28 4.74 2.05
CA GLN A 68 -10.61 4.72 2.67
C GLN A 68 -10.59 5.30 4.09
N ASN A 69 -9.41 5.63 4.63
CA ASN A 69 -9.16 6.24 5.94
C ASN A 69 -9.95 5.57 7.09
N ILE A 70 -9.99 4.23 7.08
CA ILE A 70 -10.71 3.45 8.09
C ILE A 70 -9.76 3.22 9.27
N GLU A 71 -9.97 3.94 10.38
CA GLU A 71 -9.26 3.68 11.65
C GLU A 71 -9.41 2.20 12.03
N ALA A 72 -8.30 1.47 12.05
CA ALA A 72 -8.28 0.07 12.46
C ALA A 72 -8.01 -0.02 13.97
N ARG A 73 -9.07 -0.06 14.79
CA ARG A 73 -8.95 -0.42 16.21
C ARG A 73 -9.27 -1.89 16.38
N GLY A 74 -8.27 -2.73 16.66
CA GLY A 74 -8.42 -4.13 17.08
C GLY A 74 -8.88 -5.15 16.03
N PHE A 75 -9.35 -4.71 14.85
CA PHE A 75 -9.90 -5.60 13.80
C PHE A 75 -9.18 -5.44 12.46
N LEU A 76 -7.85 -5.51 12.46
CA LEU A 76 -7.02 -5.13 11.31
C LEU A 76 -7.25 -5.99 10.05
N ILE A 77 -7.39 -7.30 10.22
CA ILE A 77 -7.69 -8.21 9.11
C ILE A 77 -9.09 -7.95 8.56
N GLU A 78 -10.07 -7.78 9.45
CA GLU A 78 -11.45 -7.51 9.07
C GLU A 78 -11.59 -6.16 8.37
N SER A 79 -10.91 -5.11 8.87
CA SER A 79 -10.96 -3.77 8.29
C SER A 79 -10.39 -3.77 6.88
N ARG A 80 -9.25 -4.43 6.65
CA ARG A 80 -8.65 -4.61 5.32
C ARG A 80 -9.57 -5.35 4.36
N LEU A 81 -10.24 -6.41 4.83
CA LEU A 81 -11.21 -7.14 4.01
C LEU A 81 -12.46 -6.32 3.69
N ARG A 82 -13.00 -5.59 4.67
CA ARG A 82 -14.11 -4.66 4.44
C ARG A 82 -13.73 -3.61 3.40
N SER A 83 -12.51 -3.08 3.47
CA SER A 83 -11.99 -2.16 2.45
C SER A 83 -11.89 -2.80 1.07
N LEU A 84 -11.40 -4.04 0.97
CA LEU A 84 -11.36 -4.80 -0.28
C LEU A 84 -12.76 -5.03 -0.85
N TYR A 85 -13.69 -5.49 -0.02
CA TYR A 85 -15.07 -5.74 -0.42
C TYR A 85 -15.76 -4.46 -0.91
N ARG A 86 -15.59 -3.36 -0.17
CA ARG A 86 -16.09 -2.03 -0.57
C ARG A 86 -15.48 -1.59 -1.91
N GLU A 87 -14.18 -1.80 -2.11
CA GLU A 87 -13.51 -1.45 -3.36
C GLU A 87 -14.14 -2.16 -4.56
N ILE A 88 -14.31 -3.49 -4.45
CA ILE A 88 -14.88 -4.33 -5.52
C ILE A 88 -16.34 -3.97 -5.78
N THR A 89 -17.15 -3.87 -4.72
CA THR A 89 -18.59 -3.62 -4.86
C THR A 89 -18.92 -2.22 -5.37
N THR A 90 -18.07 -1.23 -5.11
CA THR A 90 -18.25 0.15 -5.61
C THR A 90 -17.61 0.39 -6.98
N ALA A 91 -16.71 -0.48 -7.45
CA ALA A 91 -16.02 -0.32 -8.72
C ALA A 91 -16.98 -0.18 -9.93
N PRO A 92 -18.07 -0.97 -10.07
CA PRO A 92 -19.00 -0.81 -11.18
C PRO A 92 -19.68 0.57 -11.22
N MET A 93 -20.00 1.13 -10.05
CA MET A 93 -20.58 2.47 -9.95
C MET A 93 -19.58 3.54 -10.40
N ARG A 94 -18.32 3.45 -9.94
CA ARG A 94 -17.24 4.35 -10.32
C ARG A 94 -16.97 4.32 -11.83
N LEU A 95 -16.88 3.13 -12.42
CA LEU A 95 -16.71 2.95 -13.86
C LEU A 95 -17.86 3.57 -14.67
N ARG A 96 -19.11 3.36 -14.23
CA ARG A 96 -20.27 4.00 -14.88
C ARG A 96 -20.22 5.52 -14.79
N SER A 97 -19.74 6.08 -13.68
CA SER A 97 -19.58 7.54 -13.53
C SER A 97 -18.58 8.10 -14.53
N ILE A 98 -17.40 7.48 -14.64
CA ILE A 98 -16.33 7.90 -15.57
C ILE A 98 -16.86 7.92 -17.01
N VAL A 99 -17.54 6.85 -17.43
CA VAL A 99 -18.11 6.75 -18.79
C VAL A 99 -19.18 7.81 -19.03
N ARG A 100 -20.09 8.04 -18.07
CA ARG A 100 -21.16 9.06 -18.21
C ARG A 100 -20.62 10.48 -18.28
N GLN A 101 -19.64 10.79 -17.44
CA GLN A 101 -19.08 12.14 -17.31
C GLN A 101 -18.07 12.48 -18.42
N HIS A 102 -17.81 11.55 -19.35
CA HIS A 102 -16.76 11.68 -20.36
C HIS A 102 -15.41 12.10 -19.76
N GLN A 103 -15.15 11.70 -18.51
CA GLN A 103 -13.91 12.00 -17.79
C GLN A 103 -12.80 11.04 -18.24
N PHE A 104 -12.57 10.99 -19.55
CA PHE A 104 -11.58 10.13 -20.19
C PHE A 104 -10.16 10.72 -20.10
N SER A 105 -9.77 11.19 -18.91
CA SER A 105 -8.47 11.79 -18.57
C SER A 105 -8.42 13.32 -18.71
N GLN A 106 -8.83 14.02 -17.65
CA GLN A 106 -8.00 15.13 -17.21
C GLN A 106 -7.16 14.57 -16.08
N ALA A 107 -5.88 14.30 -16.34
CA ALA A 107 -4.96 14.02 -15.26
C ALA A 107 -4.88 15.30 -14.42
N GLU A 108 -5.41 15.27 -13.19
CA GLU A 108 -5.08 16.30 -12.22
C GLU A 108 -3.57 16.26 -12.05
N GLY A 109 -2.90 17.23 -12.67
CA GLY A 109 -1.46 17.34 -12.58
C GLY A 109 -1.08 17.54 -11.12
N THR A 110 0.02 16.92 -10.69
CA THR A 110 0.58 17.11 -9.35
C THR A 110 1.05 18.55 -9.07
N GLY A 111 0.90 19.45 -10.04
CA GLY A 111 1.53 20.77 -10.05
C GLY A 111 3.05 20.72 -10.27
N VAL A 112 3.64 19.52 -10.36
CA VAL A 112 5.08 19.30 -10.46
C VAL A 112 5.43 18.71 -11.81
N ARG A 113 6.28 19.42 -12.55
CA ARG A 113 6.75 18.99 -13.87
C ARG A 113 7.39 17.60 -13.79
N GLY A 114 7.00 16.72 -14.70
CA GLY A 114 7.56 15.37 -14.79
C GLY A 114 7.15 14.44 -13.65
N CYS A 115 6.20 14.82 -12.78
CA CYS A 115 5.72 13.99 -11.68
C CYS A 115 4.27 13.54 -11.91
N SER A 116 4.05 12.22 -11.83
CA SER A 116 2.73 11.60 -11.87
C SER A 116 2.54 10.73 -10.64
N VAL A 117 1.36 10.84 -10.03
CA VAL A 117 0.91 9.98 -8.95
C VAL A 117 -0.39 9.34 -9.40
N VAL A 118 -0.50 8.02 -9.28
CA VAL A 118 -1.69 7.27 -9.63
C VAL A 118 -2.05 6.32 -8.51
N GLU A 119 -3.32 6.34 -8.08
CA GLU A 119 -3.86 5.32 -7.19
C GLU A 119 -4.18 4.05 -7.97
N THR A 120 -3.37 3.02 -7.77
CA THR A 120 -3.59 1.71 -8.38
C THR A 120 -4.50 0.82 -7.52
N ALA A 121 -4.80 -0.39 -7.99
CA ALA A 121 -5.49 -1.40 -7.20
C ALA A 121 -4.74 -1.75 -5.89
N ARG A 122 -3.40 -1.62 -5.88
CA ARG A 122 -2.51 -2.03 -4.78
C ARG A 122 -1.98 -0.86 -3.94
N GLY A 123 -2.10 0.37 -4.43
CA GLY A 123 -1.59 1.56 -3.74
C GLY A 123 -1.06 2.64 -4.67
N SER A 124 -0.43 3.63 -4.06
CA SER A 124 0.07 4.81 -4.75
C SER A 124 1.31 4.45 -5.57
N LEU A 125 1.26 4.75 -6.86
CA LEU A 125 2.38 4.63 -7.77
C LEU A 125 2.86 6.04 -8.12
N LEU A 126 4.13 6.32 -7.84
CA LEU A 126 4.76 7.60 -8.19
C LEU A 126 5.79 7.39 -9.28
N HIS A 127 5.68 8.17 -10.35
CA HIS A 127 6.68 8.29 -11.40
C HIS A 127 7.21 9.73 -11.44
N LYS A 128 8.53 9.88 -11.47
CA LYS A 128 9.19 11.17 -11.64
C LYS A 128 10.25 11.10 -12.74
N VAL A 129 10.15 12.01 -13.70
CA VAL A 129 11.03 12.10 -14.87
C VAL A 129 11.63 13.49 -14.93
N GLU A 130 12.94 13.56 -15.13
CA GLU A 130 13.66 14.79 -15.44
C GLU A 130 14.28 14.65 -16.84
N LEU A 131 14.09 15.65 -17.69
CA LEU A 131 14.64 15.67 -19.04
C LEU A 131 15.87 16.58 -19.09
N ASP A 132 16.86 16.20 -19.90
CA ASP A 132 17.99 17.07 -20.23
C ASP A 132 17.60 18.17 -21.25
N ASN A 133 18.55 19.02 -21.59
CA ASN A 133 18.38 20.08 -22.58
C ASN A 133 18.13 19.57 -24.03
N ARG A 134 18.35 18.28 -24.28
CA ARG A 134 18.09 17.61 -25.57
C ARG A 134 16.75 16.84 -25.55
N ASN A 135 15.95 16.99 -24.50
CA ASN A 135 14.69 16.27 -24.27
C ASN A 135 14.85 14.76 -24.11
N HIS A 136 16.01 14.27 -23.67
CA HIS A 136 16.18 12.88 -23.25
C HIS A 136 15.91 12.72 -21.76
N VAL A 137 15.52 11.51 -21.34
CA VAL A 137 15.37 11.17 -19.92
C VAL A 137 16.74 11.20 -19.24
N ALA A 138 16.98 12.23 -18.43
CA ALA A 138 18.19 12.38 -17.63
C ALA A 138 18.10 11.62 -16.31
N LYS A 139 16.90 11.59 -15.72
CA LYS A 139 16.62 10.88 -14.46
C LYS A 139 15.22 10.30 -14.49
N TYR A 140 15.09 9.05 -14.06
CA TYR A 140 13.81 8.38 -13.90
C TYR A 140 13.74 7.75 -12.51
N GLN A 141 12.71 8.07 -11.75
CA GLN A 141 12.49 7.56 -10.41
C GLN A 141 11.07 7.01 -10.31
N ILE A 142 10.93 5.84 -9.70
CA ILE A 142 9.66 5.15 -9.51
C ILE A 142 9.58 4.69 -8.06
N ILE A 143 8.42 4.90 -7.44
CA ILE A 143 8.10 4.28 -6.15
C ILE A 143 6.82 3.46 -6.36
N ALA A 144 6.98 2.15 -6.38
CA ALA A 144 5.87 1.23 -6.58
C ALA A 144 5.08 1.03 -5.27
N PRO A 145 3.80 0.64 -5.33
CA PRO A 145 3.00 0.36 -4.14
C PRO A 145 3.63 -0.64 -3.16
N THR A 146 4.34 -1.64 -3.70
CA THR A 146 5.02 -2.66 -2.89
C THR A 146 6.15 -2.09 -2.04
N GLU A 147 6.85 -1.05 -2.49
CA GLU A 147 7.94 -0.43 -1.72
C GLU A 147 7.40 0.26 -0.45
N TRP A 148 6.20 0.85 -0.54
CA TRP A 148 5.48 1.36 0.63
C TRP A 148 5.00 0.22 1.54
N ASN A 149 4.25 -0.72 0.97
CA ASN A 149 3.47 -1.69 1.75
C ASN A 149 4.31 -2.82 2.35
N PHE A 150 5.45 -3.14 1.72
CA PHE A 150 6.41 -4.15 2.16
C PHE A 150 7.74 -3.55 2.63
N HIS A 151 7.73 -2.27 3.01
CA HIS A 151 8.88 -1.64 3.67
C HIS A 151 9.36 -2.53 4.85
N PRO A 152 10.67 -2.80 5.02
CA PRO A 152 11.17 -3.72 6.05
C PRO A 152 10.75 -3.36 7.49
N GLN A 153 10.60 -2.06 7.75
CA GLN A 153 10.09 -1.52 9.03
C GLN A 153 8.59 -1.17 9.03
N GLY A 154 7.87 -1.51 7.95
CA GLY A 154 6.48 -1.13 7.70
C GLY A 154 5.44 -2.10 8.28
N SER A 155 4.23 -2.04 7.71
CA SER A 155 3.04 -2.69 8.27
C SER A 155 3.21 -4.18 8.55
N LEU A 156 3.84 -4.97 7.65
CA LEU A 156 3.96 -6.41 7.88
C LEU A 156 4.75 -6.70 9.17
N LYS A 157 5.89 -6.02 9.35
CA LYS A 157 6.70 -6.12 10.58
C LYS A 157 5.89 -5.67 11.79
N THR A 158 5.36 -4.45 11.76
CA THR A 158 4.70 -3.86 12.96
C THR A 158 3.44 -4.60 13.38
N MET A 159 2.74 -5.26 12.44
CA MET A 159 1.59 -6.11 12.75
C MET A 159 1.99 -7.43 13.43
N LEU A 160 3.15 -7.99 13.10
CA LEU A 160 3.64 -9.29 13.59
C LEU A 160 4.57 -9.17 14.80
N GLU A 161 5.17 -8.00 15.01
CA GLU A 161 6.15 -7.77 16.08
C GLU A 161 5.53 -7.98 17.46
N GLY A 162 6.19 -8.82 18.28
CA GLY A 162 5.72 -9.16 19.63
C GLY A 162 4.52 -10.11 19.68
N LEU A 163 4.05 -10.62 18.54
CA LEU A 163 2.91 -11.52 18.48
C LEU A 163 3.28 -12.96 18.87
N TYR A 164 2.56 -13.52 19.82
CA TYR A 164 2.65 -14.93 20.20
C TYR A 164 1.57 -15.74 19.49
N LEU A 165 1.99 -16.73 18.71
CA LEU A 165 1.12 -17.65 17.99
C LEU A 165 1.47 -19.10 18.30
N PRO A 166 0.48 -20.01 18.35
CA PRO A 166 0.74 -21.44 18.18
C PRO A 166 1.52 -21.69 16.87
N TRP A 167 2.46 -22.64 16.89
CA TRP A 167 3.37 -22.87 15.77
C TRP A 167 2.63 -23.15 14.44
N ASP A 168 1.54 -23.92 14.50
CA ASP A 168 0.69 -24.25 13.37
C ASP A 168 -0.07 -23.04 12.79
N GLN A 169 -0.14 -21.93 13.54
CA GLN A 169 -0.82 -20.70 13.14
C GLN A 169 0.13 -19.63 12.61
N VAL A 170 1.46 -19.80 12.77
CA VAL A 170 2.46 -18.82 12.30
C VAL A 170 2.34 -18.60 10.79
N THR A 171 2.42 -19.67 9.99
CA THR A 171 2.30 -19.59 8.53
C THR A 171 0.93 -19.04 8.08
N PRO A 172 -0.22 -19.61 8.52
CA PRO A 172 -1.53 -19.10 8.09
C PRO A 172 -1.77 -17.61 8.38
N VAL A 173 -1.36 -17.13 9.56
CA VAL A 173 -1.53 -15.72 9.93
C VAL A 173 -0.61 -14.83 9.08
N ALA A 174 0.68 -15.17 8.97
CA ALA A 174 1.64 -14.40 8.18
C ALA A 174 1.24 -14.32 6.70
N GLU A 175 0.88 -15.45 6.08
CA GLU A 175 0.42 -15.47 4.69
C GLU A 175 -0.87 -14.65 4.50
N THR A 176 -1.80 -14.70 5.46
CA THR A 176 -3.03 -13.91 5.39
C THR A 176 -2.72 -12.42 5.36
N LEU A 177 -1.80 -11.95 6.21
CA LEU A 177 -1.38 -10.55 6.21
C LEU A 177 -0.66 -10.16 4.93
N ILE A 178 0.25 -11.00 4.43
CA ILE A 178 0.93 -10.77 3.15
C ILE A 178 -0.09 -10.65 2.00
N LYS A 179 -1.04 -11.59 1.91
CA LYS A 179 -2.11 -11.56 0.89
C LYS A 179 -2.99 -10.31 1.00
N LEU A 180 -3.24 -9.81 2.20
CA LEU A 180 -4.03 -8.60 2.42
C LEU A 180 -3.27 -7.30 2.08
N LEU A 181 -1.94 -7.31 2.15
CA LEU A 181 -1.09 -6.23 1.65
C LEU A 181 -0.94 -6.27 0.12
N ASP A 182 -1.30 -7.38 -0.52
CA ASP A 182 -1.43 -7.57 -1.98
C ASP A 182 -0.14 -7.21 -2.76
N PRO A 183 0.96 -7.98 -2.58
CA PRO A 183 2.20 -7.77 -3.30
C PRO A 183 1.98 -7.96 -4.81
N CYS A 184 2.64 -7.17 -5.65
CA CYS A 184 2.57 -7.31 -7.10
C CYS A 184 3.64 -8.26 -7.68
N VAL A 185 4.48 -8.84 -6.83
CA VAL A 185 5.56 -9.77 -7.19
C VAL A 185 5.39 -11.11 -6.47
N SER A 186 6.07 -12.14 -6.97
CA SER A 186 6.12 -13.43 -6.27
C SER A 186 6.83 -13.27 -4.93
N TRP A 187 6.38 -14.02 -3.92
CA TRP A 187 6.94 -13.98 -2.57
C TRP A 187 7.07 -15.38 -2.00
N GLN A 188 7.97 -15.54 -1.05
CA GLN A 188 8.19 -16.75 -0.26
C GLN A 188 8.22 -16.36 1.22
N LEU A 189 7.64 -17.20 2.07
CA LEU A 189 7.71 -17.06 3.52
C LEU A 189 8.64 -18.15 4.07
N GLU A 190 9.71 -17.71 4.74
CA GLU A 190 10.63 -18.60 5.45
C GLU A 190 10.46 -18.39 6.95
N LEU A 191 10.28 -19.49 7.69
CA LEU A 191 10.25 -19.47 9.14
C LEU A 191 11.60 -19.91 9.67
N VAL A 192 12.25 -19.02 10.42
CA VAL A 192 13.51 -19.30 11.10
C VAL A 192 13.22 -19.40 12.60
N HIS A 193 13.54 -20.55 13.18
CA HIS A 193 13.54 -20.71 14.63
C HIS A 193 14.91 -20.28 15.15
N ALA A 194 14.93 -19.44 16.19
CA ALA A 194 16.15 -18.97 16.83
C ALA A 194 16.69 -20.00 17.83
#